data_AF-A0A931R140-F1
#
_entry.id   AF-A0A931R140-F1
#
_cell.length_a   1.000
_cell.length_b   1.000
_cell.length_c   1.000
_cell.angle_alpha   90.00
_cell.angle_beta   90.00
_cell.angle_gamma   90.00
#
_symmetry.space_group_name_H-M   'P 1'
#
loop_
_entity.id
_entity.type
_entity.pdbx_description
1 polymer ?
#
loop_
_entity_poly.entity_id
_entity_poly.type
_entity_poly.pdbx_seq_one_letter_code
_entity_poly.pdbx_strand_id
1 'polypeptide(L)'
;MTREKDRIQETVQKLSAKGKWDKAAAEFKKLAEMEPRNPRLRLRLGELYVKARDKEAALREYGQAARQYEDEGDLIKAIAVNKVIVRLDPSLERVHRELAELYSKRGLMGDVEALSLSFPKEGRKVIPLFSDLRPDEFSEIVQKLAVHKLPAGAVVIREGQEGSSFFIIIHGQVRVSKKDRDGEEVILATLGEDAFFGEIALLSGKARIATVVTETETELLELTRRDLDEVKARYPRIELILKKFLEERLRDTKEKMS
;
A
#
# COMPACT_ATOMS: atom_id res chain seq x y z
N MET A 1 30.35 4.11 13.11
CA MET A 1 29.10 4.26 12.34
C MET A 1 27.86 3.80 13.10
N THR A 2 27.80 2.59 13.66
CA THR A 2 26.58 2.07 14.33
C THR A 2 26.10 2.95 15.50
N ARG A 3 26.99 3.30 16.45
CA ARG A 3 26.66 4.17 17.59
C ARG A 3 26.12 5.56 17.21
N GLU A 4 26.54 6.09 16.07
CA GLU A 4 26.10 7.41 15.60
C GLU A 4 24.69 7.34 15.02
N LYS A 5 24.39 6.31 14.22
CA LYS A 5 23.04 6.04 13.69
C LYS A 5 22.04 5.81 14.82
N ASP A 6 22.42 5.02 15.83
CA ASP A 6 21.57 4.76 17.01
C ASP A 6 21.25 6.06 17.75
N ARG A 7 22.25 6.92 17.95
CA ARG A 7 22.07 8.23 18.59
C ARG A 7 21.14 9.15 17.78
N ILE A 8 21.26 9.16 16.45
CA ILE A 8 20.37 9.91 15.57
C ILE A 8 18.93 9.39 15.73
N GLN A 9 18.73 8.08 15.66
CA GLN A 9 17.39 7.49 15.81
C GLN A 9 16.75 7.79 17.17
N GLU A 10 17.50 7.67 18.27
CA GLU A 10 17.02 8.05 19.60
C GLU A 10 16.61 9.53 19.66
N THR A 11 17.41 10.41 19.05
CA THR A 11 17.14 11.85 19.05
C THR A 11 15.89 12.16 18.24
N VAL A 12 15.75 11.54 17.06
CA VAL A 12 14.56 11.65 16.21
C VAL A 12 13.33 11.15 16.96
N GLN A 13 13.42 10.03 17.68
CA GLN A 13 12.31 9.51 18.48
C GLN A 13 11.91 10.48 19.59
N LYS A 14 12.88 11.02 20.34
CA LYS A 14 12.64 12.01 21.41
C LYS A 14 12.02 13.30 20.88
N LEU A 15 12.46 13.80 19.71
CA LEU A 15 11.91 15.00 19.07
C LEU A 15 10.50 14.74 18.53
N SER A 16 10.30 13.59 17.88
CA SER A 16 8.99 13.15 17.37
C SER A 16 7.95 13.04 18.49
N ALA A 17 8.33 12.46 19.63
CA ALA A 17 7.45 12.35 20.80
C ALA A 17 7.04 13.71 21.37
N LYS A 18 7.84 14.75 21.14
CA LYS A 18 7.55 16.14 21.55
C LYS A 18 6.85 16.96 20.45
N GLY A 19 6.47 16.33 19.34
CA GLY A 19 5.86 17.01 18.18
C GLY A 19 6.78 17.98 17.46
N LYS A 20 8.11 17.94 17.70
CA LYS A 20 9.10 18.84 17.09
C LYS A 20 9.55 18.30 15.73
N TRP A 21 8.60 18.21 14.79
CA TRP A 21 8.79 17.53 13.51
C TRP A 21 9.89 18.15 12.64
N ASP A 22 10.00 19.48 12.57
CA ASP A 22 11.06 20.15 11.79
C ASP A 22 12.46 19.74 12.26
N LYS A 23 12.64 19.68 13.58
CA LYS A 23 13.91 19.28 14.20
C LYS A 23 14.15 17.78 14.04
N ALA A 24 13.11 16.97 14.15
CA ALA A 24 13.20 15.53 13.90
C ALA A 24 13.61 15.24 12.45
N ALA A 25 13.01 15.94 11.47
CA ALA A 25 13.37 15.83 10.06
C ALA A 25 14.81 16.26 9.82
N ALA A 26 15.23 17.41 10.37
CA ALA A 26 16.61 17.89 10.25
C ALA A 26 17.64 16.91 10.84
N GLU A 27 17.32 16.28 11.97
CA GLU A 27 18.22 15.29 12.58
C GLU A 27 18.23 13.98 11.78
N PHE A 28 17.06 13.49 11.33
CA PHE A 28 16.95 12.28 10.52
C PHE A 28 17.58 12.44 9.13
N LYS A 29 17.58 13.66 8.58
CA LYS A 29 18.24 13.97 7.31
C LYS A 29 19.71 13.58 7.32
N LYS A 30 20.41 13.79 8.44
CA LYS A 30 21.81 13.36 8.60
C LYS A 30 21.97 11.85 8.36
N LEU A 31 21.05 11.05 8.88
CA LEU A 31 21.04 9.60 8.67
C LEU A 31 20.78 9.24 7.20
N ALA A 32 19.81 9.90 6.55
CA ALA A 32 19.54 9.70 5.13
C ALA A 32 20.72 10.12 4.23
N GLU A 33 21.47 11.16 4.62
CA GLU A 33 22.68 11.62 3.92
C GLU A 33 23.87 10.64 4.08
N MET A 34 23.95 9.89 5.19
CA MET A 34 24.95 8.83 5.37
C MET A 34 24.71 7.61 4.46
N GLU A 35 23.47 7.38 4.04
CA GLU A 35 23.07 6.27 3.20
C GLU A 35 22.23 6.79 2.02
N PRO A 36 22.84 7.56 1.10
CA PRO A 36 22.10 8.37 0.12
C PRO A 36 21.35 7.53 -0.92
N ARG A 37 21.68 6.25 -1.06
CA ARG A 37 21.05 5.26 -1.96
C ARG A 37 20.06 4.33 -1.24
N ASN A 38 19.66 4.65 -0.01
CA ASN A 38 18.71 3.83 0.74
C ASN A 38 17.29 4.43 0.61
N PRO A 39 16.42 3.87 -0.26
CA PRO A 39 15.08 4.43 -0.49
C PRO A 39 14.19 4.40 0.75
N ARG A 40 14.45 3.48 1.69
CA ARG A 40 13.68 3.38 2.95
C ARG A 40 13.91 4.59 3.85
N LEU A 41 15.14 5.08 3.92
CA LEU A 41 15.45 6.29 4.69
C LEU A 41 14.83 7.53 4.05
N ARG A 42 14.78 7.60 2.71
CA ARG A 42 14.12 8.71 2.02
C ARG A 42 12.61 8.73 2.24
N LEU A 43 11.96 7.57 2.18
CA LEU A 43 10.56 7.44 2.56
C LEU A 43 10.31 8.01 3.96
N ARG A 44 11.13 7.59 4.94
CA ARG A 44 11.01 8.04 6.32
C ARG A 44 11.25 9.53 6.51
N LEU A 45 12.22 10.09 5.79
CA LEU A 45 12.48 11.52 5.81
C LEU A 45 11.31 12.31 5.20
N GLY A 46 10.74 11.83 4.08
CA GLY A 46 9.56 12.42 3.45
C GLY A 46 8.37 12.49 4.41
N GLU A 47 8.12 11.44 5.19
CA GLU A 47 7.07 11.42 6.21
C GLU A 47 7.26 12.49 7.29
N LEU A 48 8.51 12.63 7.78
CA LEU A 48 8.84 13.62 8.79
C LEU A 48 8.61 15.03 8.25
N TYR A 49 8.90 15.27 6.97
CA TYR A 49 8.59 16.53 6.30
C TYR A 49 7.09 16.79 6.16
N VAL A 50 6.27 15.77 5.88
CA VAL A 50 4.81 15.98 5.89
C VAL A 50 4.31 16.38 7.28
N LYS A 51 4.83 15.76 8.35
CA LYS A 51 4.47 16.13 9.73
C LYS A 51 4.95 17.53 10.11
N ALA A 52 6.11 17.93 9.59
CA ALA A 52 6.65 19.28 9.66
C ALA A 52 5.86 20.31 8.83
N ARG A 53 4.88 19.85 8.03
CA ARG A 53 4.13 20.67 7.06
C ARG A 53 5.01 21.28 5.96
N ASP A 54 6.19 20.72 5.73
CA ASP A 54 7.05 21.04 4.60
C ASP A 54 6.72 20.11 3.42
N LYS A 55 5.64 20.46 2.71
CA LYS A 55 5.14 19.66 1.58
C LYS A 55 6.21 19.52 0.49
N GLU A 56 6.94 20.59 0.15
CA GLU A 56 7.94 20.53 -0.91
C GLU A 56 9.09 19.58 -0.57
N ALA A 57 9.61 19.63 0.65
CA ALA A 57 10.65 18.70 1.06
C ALA A 57 10.16 17.24 1.06
N ALA A 58 8.92 17.00 1.50
CA ALA A 58 8.32 15.67 1.43
C ALA A 58 8.24 15.13 -0.01
N LEU A 59 7.73 15.94 -0.94
CA LEU A 59 7.61 15.56 -2.35
C LEU A 59 8.99 15.26 -2.97
N ARG A 60 10.02 16.05 -2.62
CA ARG A 60 11.41 15.79 -3.08
C ARG A 60 11.93 14.44 -2.60
N GLU A 61 11.77 14.13 -1.32
CA GLU A 61 12.28 12.86 -0.76
C GLU A 61 11.50 11.64 -1.27
N TYR A 62 10.18 11.72 -1.38
CA TYR A 62 9.39 10.65 -2.00
C TYR A 62 9.76 10.44 -3.47
N GLY A 63 9.95 11.52 -4.25
CA GLY A 63 10.40 11.40 -5.63
C GLY A 63 11.78 10.75 -5.78
N GLN A 64 12.69 11.04 -4.85
CA GLN A 64 14.00 10.36 -4.82
C GLN A 64 13.89 8.89 -4.41
N ALA A 65 13.04 8.55 -3.44
CA ALA A 65 12.78 7.15 -3.08
C ALA A 65 12.18 6.36 -4.25
N ALA A 66 11.22 6.95 -4.97
CA ALA A 66 10.60 6.32 -6.14
C ALA A 66 11.62 6.00 -7.24
N ARG A 67 12.49 6.97 -7.59
CA ARG A 67 13.58 6.76 -8.56
C ARG A 67 14.57 5.70 -8.11
N GLN A 68 14.89 5.65 -6.80
CA GLN A 68 15.79 4.63 -6.28
C GLN A 68 15.22 3.22 -6.37
N TYR A 69 13.92 3.05 -6.08
CA TYR A 69 13.27 1.76 -6.31
C TYR A 69 13.23 1.38 -7.79
N GLU A 70 13.02 2.37 -8.67
CA GLU A 70 13.08 2.16 -10.12
C GLU A 70 14.47 1.75 -10.59
N ASP A 71 15.53 2.41 -10.12
CA ASP A 71 16.93 2.09 -10.40
C ASP A 71 17.31 0.68 -9.89
N GLU A 72 16.71 0.24 -8.78
CA GLU A 72 16.83 -1.12 -8.24
C GLU A 72 16.00 -2.16 -9.04
N GLY A 73 15.20 -1.72 -10.01
CA GLY A 73 14.29 -2.57 -10.79
C GLY A 73 13.00 -2.93 -10.07
N ASP A 74 12.76 -2.41 -8.86
CA ASP A 74 11.54 -2.61 -8.09
C ASP A 74 10.45 -1.61 -8.53
N LEU A 75 9.98 -1.79 -9.76
CA LEU A 75 9.00 -0.93 -10.41
C LEU A 75 7.69 -0.82 -9.59
N ILE A 76 7.32 -1.87 -8.86
CA ILE A 76 6.09 -1.90 -8.05
C ILE A 76 6.22 -0.95 -6.86
N LYS A 77 7.34 -0.96 -6.13
CA LYS A 77 7.57 0.01 -5.07
C LYS A 77 7.69 1.43 -5.61
N ALA A 78 8.34 1.61 -6.76
CA ALA A 78 8.37 2.92 -7.43
C ALA A 78 6.97 3.46 -7.73
N ILE A 79 6.06 2.62 -8.27
CA ILE A 79 4.65 2.97 -8.51
C ILE A 79 3.93 3.31 -7.19
N ALA A 80 4.11 2.49 -6.15
CA ALA A 80 3.46 2.73 -4.85
C ALA A 80 3.86 4.08 -4.24
N VAL A 81 5.15 4.44 -4.31
CA VAL A 81 5.64 5.74 -3.84
C VAL A 81 5.10 6.88 -4.69
N ASN A 82 5.09 6.76 -6.02
CA ASN A 82 4.50 7.79 -6.89
C ASN A 82 3.01 8.01 -6.60
N LYS A 83 2.24 6.96 -6.28
CA LYS A 83 0.84 7.09 -5.81
C LYS A 83 0.74 7.93 -4.52
N VAL A 84 1.73 7.90 -3.62
CA VAL A 84 1.77 8.81 -2.45
C VAL A 84 1.94 10.25 -2.87
N ILE A 85 2.85 10.50 -3.80
CA ILE A 85 3.14 11.85 -4.29
C ILE A 85 1.87 12.45 -4.91
N VAL A 86 1.12 11.67 -5.69
CA VAL A 86 -0.19 12.08 -6.24
C VAL A 86 -1.22 12.37 -5.14
N ARG A 87 -1.26 11.59 -4.05
CA ARG A 87 -2.17 11.89 -2.92
C ARG A 87 -1.82 13.20 -2.21
N LEU A 88 -0.54 13.48 -2.06
CA LEU A 88 -0.06 14.72 -1.44
C LEU A 88 -0.27 15.93 -2.36
N ASP A 89 -0.09 15.73 -3.66
CA ASP A 89 -0.23 16.77 -4.67
C ASP A 89 -0.79 16.25 -6.00
N PRO A 90 -2.13 16.21 -6.16
CA PRO A 90 -2.75 15.67 -7.37
C PRO A 90 -2.45 16.48 -8.64
N SER A 91 -2.09 17.75 -8.51
CA SER A 91 -1.77 18.65 -9.64
C SER A 91 -0.35 18.47 -10.20
N LEU A 92 0.47 17.59 -9.61
CA LEU A 92 1.87 17.44 -9.99
C LEU A 92 2.01 16.59 -11.27
N GLU A 93 1.83 17.23 -12.43
CA GLU A 93 1.88 16.62 -13.78
C GLU A 93 3.09 15.70 -14.04
N ARG A 94 4.25 16.08 -13.50
CA ARG A 94 5.49 15.29 -13.64
C ARG A 94 5.32 13.85 -13.15
N VAL A 95 4.63 13.64 -12.04
CA VAL A 95 4.47 12.32 -11.41
C VAL A 95 3.49 11.45 -12.19
N HIS A 96 2.49 12.06 -12.83
CA HIS A 96 1.58 11.35 -13.71
C HIS A 96 2.32 10.77 -14.93
N ARG A 97 3.29 11.53 -15.48
CA ARG A 97 4.20 11.03 -16.51
C ARG A 97 5.13 9.92 -16.00
N GLU A 98 5.72 10.09 -14.82
CA GLU A 98 6.56 9.05 -14.20
C GLU A 98 5.78 7.74 -13.98
N LEU A 99 4.52 7.81 -13.54
CA LEU A 99 3.65 6.64 -13.42
C LEU A 99 3.41 5.96 -14.78
N ALA A 100 3.09 6.74 -15.81
CA ALA A 100 2.89 6.19 -17.16
C ALA A 100 4.15 5.48 -17.69
N GLU A 101 5.34 6.07 -17.48
CA GLU A 101 6.62 5.45 -17.84
C GLU A 101 6.89 4.18 -17.04
N LEU A 102 6.64 4.17 -15.72
CA LEU A 102 6.82 2.99 -14.88
C LEU A 102 5.91 1.83 -15.29
N TYR A 103 4.65 2.10 -15.62
CA TYR A 103 3.74 1.09 -16.14
C TYR A 103 4.20 0.56 -17.50
N SER A 104 4.69 1.43 -18.38
CA SER A 104 5.29 1.03 -19.67
C SER A 104 6.53 0.14 -19.46
N LYS A 105 7.46 0.54 -18.58
CA LYS A 105 8.65 -0.26 -18.21
C LYS A 105 8.30 -1.61 -17.60
N ARG A 106 7.14 -1.72 -16.93
CA ARG A 106 6.61 -2.98 -16.39
C ARG A 106 6.06 -3.91 -17.49
N GLY A 107 5.95 -3.45 -18.73
CA GLY A 107 5.38 -4.22 -19.84
C GLY A 107 3.85 -4.11 -19.95
N LEU A 108 3.23 -3.18 -19.20
CA LEU A 108 1.79 -2.93 -19.21
C LEU A 108 1.43 -1.82 -20.19
N MET A 109 1.74 -2.04 -21.47
CA MET A 109 1.46 -1.06 -22.54
C MET A 109 -0.04 -0.88 -22.82
N GLY A 110 -0.91 -1.81 -22.39
CA GLY A 110 -2.36 -1.72 -22.58
C GLY A 110 -3.05 -0.62 -21.76
N ASP A 111 -2.42 -0.16 -20.68
CA ASP A 111 -3.05 0.76 -19.72
C ASP A 111 -2.64 2.22 -19.90
N VAL A 112 -1.67 2.54 -20.77
CA VAL A 112 -1.17 3.92 -20.90
C VAL A 112 -2.21 4.83 -21.55
N GLU A 113 -2.99 4.31 -22.50
CA GLU A 113 -4.13 4.98 -23.11
C GLU A 113 -5.34 5.01 -22.16
N ALA A 114 -5.48 3.99 -21.30
CA ALA A 114 -6.44 3.96 -20.20
C ALA A 114 -6.08 4.92 -19.06
N LEU A 115 -4.80 5.26 -18.84
CA LEU A 115 -4.33 6.19 -17.81
C LEU A 115 -4.62 7.65 -18.19
N SER A 116 -4.57 7.99 -19.47
CA SER A 116 -5.12 9.27 -19.96
C SER A 116 -6.64 9.39 -19.73
N LEU A 117 -7.33 8.25 -19.56
CA LEU A 117 -8.77 8.15 -19.26
C LEU A 117 -9.05 7.74 -17.80
N SER A 118 -8.02 7.52 -16.97
CA SER A 118 -8.11 7.04 -15.58
C SER A 118 -7.43 7.98 -14.59
N PHE A 119 -7.22 9.23 -14.97
CA PHE A 119 -7.40 10.31 -14.01
C PHE A 119 -8.81 10.16 -13.43
N PRO A 120 -9.02 10.31 -12.12
CA PRO A 120 -10.35 10.24 -11.57
C PRO A 120 -11.18 11.37 -12.21
N LYS A 121 -11.97 11.03 -13.24
CA LYS A 121 -13.32 11.58 -13.32
C LYS A 121 -13.94 11.21 -11.97
N GLU A 122 -14.37 12.23 -11.24
CA GLU A 122 -14.96 12.14 -9.92
C GLU A 122 -15.67 10.79 -9.69
N GLY A 123 -15.27 10.04 -8.66
CA GLY A 123 -16.03 8.87 -8.20
C GLY A 123 -15.34 7.49 -8.17
N ARG A 124 -14.10 7.32 -8.68
CA ARG A 124 -13.35 6.07 -8.41
C ARG A 124 -12.71 6.15 -7.02
N LYS A 125 -13.22 5.35 -6.08
CA LYS A 125 -12.66 5.23 -4.73
C LYS A 125 -11.25 4.62 -4.81
N VAL A 126 -10.23 5.47 -4.66
CA VAL A 126 -8.86 5.11 -4.26
C VAL A 126 -8.94 4.06 -3.16
N ILE A 127 -8.05 3.05 -3.16
CA ILE A 127 -7.98 1.99 -2.12
C ILE A 127 -8.39 2.55 -0.75
N PRO A 128 -9.64 2.34 -0.27
CA PRO A 128 -10.17 3.10 0.86
C PRO A 128 -9.37 2.90 2.14
N LEU A 129 -8.68 1.77 2.24
CA LEU A 129 -7.84 1.47 3.38
C LEU A 129 -6.60 2.37 3.46
N PHE A 130 -6.05 2.81 2.32
CA PHE A 130 -4.85 3.66 2.27
C PHE A 130 -5.15 5.15 2.13
N SER A 131 -6.37 5.54 1.75
CA SER A 131 -6.74 6.95 1.63
C SER A 131 -6.78 7.65 3.00
N ASP A 132 -7.10 6.92 4.05
CA ASP A 132 -7.25 7.46 5.41
C ASP A 132 -5.96 7.38 6.24
N LEU A 133 -4.91 6.75 5.70
CA LEU A 133 -3.61 6.64 6.37
C LEU A 133 -2.84 7.95 6.27
N ARG A 134 -2.21 8.33 7.37
CA ARG A 134 -1.19 9.37 7.36
C ARG A 134 0.05 8.87 6.59
N PRO A 135 0.87 9.78 6.04
CA PRO A 135 2.03 9.39 5.26
C PRO A 135 2.99 8.45 6.00
N ASP A 136 3.11 8.62 7.32
CA ASP A 136 3.95 7.76 8.15
C ASP A 136 3.40 6.36 8.39
N GLU A 137 2.10 6.26 8.53
CA GLU A 137 1.38 4.98 8.62
C GLU A 137 1.50 4.23 7.29
N PHE A 138 1.32 4.94 6.18
CA PHE A 138 1.40 4.38 4.84
C PHE A 138 2.81 3.86 4.51
N SER A 139 3.84 4.65 4.79
CA SER A 139 5.23 4.25 4.51
C SER A 139 5.67 3.03 5.30
N GLU A 140 5.31 2.95 6.59
CA GLU A 140 5.61 1.77 7.41
C GLU A 140 4.93 0.51 6.83
N ILE A 141 3.70 0.64 6.31
CA ILE A 141 3.02 -0.46 5.62
C ILE A 141 3.75 -0.80 4.32
N VAL A 142 4.04 0.17 3.46
CA VAL A 142 4.71 -0.07 2.16
C VAL A 142 6.03 -0.82 2.34
N GLN A 143 6.79 -0.49 3.39
CA GLN A 143 8.06 -1.17 3.71
C GLN A 143 7.89 -2.65 4.06
N LYS A 144 6.68 -3.07 4.46
CA LYS A 144 6.35 -4.44 4.86
C LYS A 144 5.58 -5.21 3.79
N LEU A 145 5.22 -4.58 2.67
CA LEU A 145 4.52 -5.27 1.59
C LEU A 145 5.44 -6.25 0.86
N ALA A 146 4.96 -7.48 0.69
CA ALA A 146 5.60 -8.48 -0.14
C ALA A 146 4.93 -8.52 -1.53
N VAL A 147 5.74 -8.66 -2.58
CA VAL A 147 5.25 -8.75 -3.96
C VAL A 147 5.07 -10.21 -4.34
N HIS A 148 3.93 -10.56 -4.94
CA HIS A 148 3.66 -11.86 -5.54
C HIS A 148 3.30 -11.71 -7.01
N LYS A 149 3.86 -12.56 -7.86
CA LYS A 149 3.46 -12.70 -9.27
C LYS A 149 2.89 -14.09 -9.47
N LEU A 150 1.65 -14.17 -9.96
CA LEU A 150 0.90 -15.41 -10.06
C LEU A 150 0.35 -15.59 -11.48
N PRO A 151 0.44 -16.79 -12.07
CA PRO A 151 -0.16 -17.07 -13.37
C PRO A 151 -1.69 -17.17 -13.25
N ALA A 152 -2.39 -17.02 -14.38
CA ALA A 152 -3.83 -17.28 -14.45
C ALA A 152 -4.18 -18.69 -13.91
N GLY A 153 -5.30 -18.79 -13.20
CA GLY A 153 -5.76 -20.00 -12.53
C GLY A 153 -5.13 -20.31 -11.16
N ALA A 154 -4.17 -19.50 -10.68
CA ALA A 154 -3.59 -19.68 -9.35
C ALA A 154 -4.61 -19.39 -8.23
N VAL A 155 -4.68 -20.29 -7.25
CA VAL A 155 -5.54 -20.11 -6.07
C VAL A 155 -4.78 -19.32 -5.01
N VAL A 156 -5.23 -18.09 -4.74
CA VAL A 156 -4.61 -17.17 -3.77
C VAL A 156 -5.13 -17.42 -2.36
N ILE A 157 -6.44 -17.66 -2.24
CA ILE A 157 -7.14 -17.91 -0.98
C ILE A 157 -8.09 -19.08 -1.19
N ARG A 158 -8.21 -19.95 -0.20
CA ARG A 158 -9.26 -20.98 -0.15
C ARG A 158 -10.24 -20.70 0.97
N GLU A 159 -11.52 -20.84 0.69
CA GLU A 159 -12.59 -20.80 1.69
C GLU A 159 -12.32 -21.79 2.83
N GLY A 160 -12.69 -21.41 4.05
CA GLY A 160 -12.59 -22.24 5.25
C GLY A 160 -11.19 -22.33 5.87
N GLN A 161 -10.14 -21.92 5.16
CA GLN A 161 -8.79 -21.87 5.70
C GLN A 161 -8.60 -20.71 6.68
N GLU A 162 -7.64 -20.83 7.58
CA GLU A 162 -7.22 -19.68 8.38
C GLU A 162 -6.55 -18.62 7.49
N GLY A 163 -6.88 -17.35 7.75
CA GLY A 163 -6.38 -16.22 6.99
C GLY A 163 -5.56 -15.27 7.83
N SER A 164 -4.27 -15.14 7.52
CA SER A 164 -3.34 -14.25 8.21
C SER A 164 -2.76 -13.15 7.33
N SER A 165 -3.31 -12.91 6.13
CA SER A 165 -2.85 -11.84 5.22
C SER A 165 -4.00 -11.23 4.42
N PHE A 166 -3.81 -10.02 3.90
CA PHE A 166 -4.63 -9.46 2.83
C PHE A 166 -3.77 -9.09 1.63
N PHE A 167 -4.42 -8.92 0.47
CA PHE A 167 -3.76 -8.70 -0.80
C PHE A 167 -4.35 -7.49 -1.53
N ILE A 168 -3.51 -6.71 -2.21
CA ILE A 168 -3.91 -5.63 -3.11
C ILE A 168 -3.51 -6.02 -4.53
N ILE A 169 -4.42 -5.86 -5.48
CA ILE A 169 -4.19 -6.13 -6.89
C ILE A 169 -3.49 -4.93 -7.51
N ILE A 170 -2.23 -5.10 -7.91
CA ILE A 170 -1.47 -4.07 -8.64
C ILE A 170 -1.56 -4.28 -10.14
N HIS A 171 -1.83 -5.51 -10.56
CA HIS A 171 -2.11 -5.85 -11.94
C HIS A 171 -2.93 -7.14 -12.01
N GLY A 172 -3.76 -7.25 -13.04
CA GLY A 172 -4.56 -8.43 -13.33
C GLY A 172 -5.93 -8.45 -12.66
N GLN A 173 -6.56 -9.62 -12.70
CA GLN A 173 -7.92 -9.82 -12.25
C GLN A 173 -8.06 -11.12 -11.48
N VAL A 174 -8.88 -11.11 -10.43
CA VAL A 174 -9.20 -12.28 -9.62
C VAL A 174 -10.70 -12.48 -9.51
N ARG A 175 -11.12 -13.74 -9.46
CA ARG A 175 -12.48 -14.17 -9.18
C ARG A 175 -12.61 -14.54 -7.71
N VAL A 176 -13.68 -14.06 -7.08
CA VAL A 176 -14.06 -14.39 -5.71
C VAL A 176 -15.30 -15.28 -5.76
N SER A 177 -15.22 -16.45 -5.15
CA SER A 177 -16.28 -17.45 -5.18
C SER A 177 -16.49 -18.13 -3.83
N LYS A 178 -17.65 -18.75 -3.66
CA LYS A 178 -18.00 -19.53 -2.48
C LYS A 178 -18.70 -20.82 -2.91
N LYS A 179 -18.59 -21.87 -2.10
CA LYS A 179 -19.47 -23.03 -2.27
C LYS A 179 -20.83 -22.78 -1.63
N ASP A 180 -21.89 -23.12 -2.34
CA ASP A 180 -23.25 -23.14 -1.78
C ASP A 180 -23.50 -24.42 -0.95
N ARG A 181 -24.76 -24.68 -0.59
CA ARG A 181 -25.16 -25.85 0.21
C ARG A 181 -25.02 -27.17 -0.54
N ASP A 182 -25.11 -27.13 -1.87
CA ASP A 182 -25.02 -28.30 -2.74
C ASP A 182 -23.57 -28.55 -3.18
N GLY A 183 -22.65 -27.64 -2.84
CA GLY A 183 -21.23 -27.73 -3.11
C GLY A 183 -20.81 -27.06 -4.42
N GLU A 184 -21.76 -26.43 -5.11
CA GLU A 184 -21.55 -25.73 -6.38
C GLU A 184 -20.88 -24.37 -6.15
N GLU A 185 -20.06 -23.97 -7.13
CA GLU A 185 -19.29 -22.73 -7.04
C GLU A 185 -20.15 -21.53 -7.47
N VAL A 186 -20.45 -20.65 -6.51
CA VAL A 186 -21.15 -19.38 -6.74
C VAL A 186 -20.13 -18.24 -6.80
N ILE A 187 -20.10 -17.52 -7.92
CA ILE A 187 -19.24 -16.35 -8.10
C ILE A 187 -19.86 -15.15 -7.38
N LEU A 188 -19.12 -14.57 -6.43
CA LEU A 188 -19.55 -13.41 -5.65
C LEU A 188 -19.13 -12.08 -6.27
N ALA A 189 -17.94 -12.06 -6.88
CA ALA A 189 -17.38 -10.88 -7.52
C ALA A 189 -16.18 -11.24 -8.41
N THR A 190 -15.88 -10.33 -9.34
CA THR A 190 -14.59 -10.26 -10.02
C THR A 190 -13.93 -8.94 -9.64
N LEU A 191 -12.67 -8.99 -9.20
CA LEU A 191 -11.92 -7.85 -8.69
C LEU A 191 -10.71 -7.59 -9.60
N GLY A 192 -10.53 -6.35 -10.02
CA GLY A 192 -9.40 -5.91 -10.85
C GLY A 192 -8.42 -5.03 -10.07
N GLU A 193 -7.57 -4.31 -10.81
CA GLU A 193 -6.56 -3.40 -10.24
C GLU A 193 -7.12 -2.43 -9.20
N ASP A 194 -6.28 -2.10 -8.22
CA ASP A 194 -6.59 -1.29 -7.04
C ASP A 194 -7.66 -1.89 -6.10
N ALA A 195 -8.26 -3.04 -6.41
CA ALA A 195 -9.05 -3.78 -5.44
C ALA A 195 -8.15 -4.57 -4.48
N PHE A 196 -8.71 -4.95 -3.35
CA PHE A 196 -8.05 -5.79 -2.36
C PHE A 196 -9.02 -6.78 -1.77
N PHE A 197 -8.47 -7.88 -1.26
CA PHE A 197 -9.22 -9.02 -0.77
C PHE A 197 -8.48 -9.75 0.36
N GLY A 198 -9.20 -10.60 1.08
CA GLY A 198 -8.68 -11.37 2.22
C GLY A 198 -8.64 -10.60 3.54
N GLU A 199 -9.01 -9.32 3.51
CA GLU A 199 -9.01 -8.42 4.65
C GLU A 199 -10.00 -8.85 5.75
N ILE A 200 -11.12 -9.48 5.39
CA ILE A 200 -12.14 -9.88 6.37
C ILE A 200 -11.56 -10.91 7.36
N ALA A 201 -10.88 -11.95 6.87
CA ALA A 201 -10.28 -12.97 7.74
C ALA A 201 -9.14 -12.38 8.59
N LEU A 202 -8.35 -11.50 7.98
CA LEU A 202 -7.28 -10.79 8.68
C LEU A 202 -7.82 -9.94 9.84
N LEU A 203 -8.84 -9.13 9.60
CA LEU A 203 -9.32 -8.17 10.60
C LEU A 203 -10.27 -8.80 11.62
N SER A 204 -11.09 -9.76 11.20
CA SER A 204 -12.04 -10.43 12.12
C SER A 204 -11.41 -11.58 12.91
N GLY A 205 -10.26 -12.09 12.48
CA GLY A 205 -9.65 -13.31 13.06
C GLY A 205 -10.37 -14.60 12.70
N LYS A 206 -11.39 -14.54 11.83
CA LYS A 206 -12.16 -15.70 11.38
C LYS A 206 -11.52 -16.37 10.17
N ALA A 207 -11.99 -17.58 9.85
CA ALA A 207 -11.61 -18.28 8.63
C ALA A 207 -11.98 -17.48 7.35
N ARG A 208 -11.30 -17.78 6.25
CA ARG A 208 -11.56 -17.25 4.91
C ARG A 208 -13.00 -17.57 4.51
N ILE A 209 -13.76 -16.53 4.14
CA ILE A 209 -15.20 -16.66 3.83
C ILE A 209 -15.49 -17.00 2.36
N ALA A 210 -14.46 -16.95 1.52
CA ALA A 210 -14.53 -17.17 0.08
C ALA A 210 -13.18 -17.66 -0.44
N THR A 211 -13.21 -18.32 -1.59
CA THR A 211 -12.05 -18.68 -2.40
C THR A 211 -11.73 -17.53 -3.37
N VAL A 212 -10.45 -17.29 -3.60
CA VAL A 212 -9.98 -16.29 -4.58
C VAL A 212 -9.01 -16.94 -5.54
N VAL A 213 -9.29 -16.83 -6.84
CA VAL A 213 -8.50 -17.42 -7.93
C VAL A 213 -8.18 -16.34 -8.95
N THR A 214 -6.94 -16.28 -9.42
CA THR A 214 -6.54 -15.34 -10.48
C THR A 214 -7.18 -15.74 -11.82
N GLU A 215 -7.83 -14.82 -12.51
CA GLU A 215 -8.39 -15.03 -13.86
C GLU A 215 -7.36 -14.72 -14.95
N THR A 216 -6.46 -13.78 -14.69
CA THR A 216 -5.33 -13.43 -15.55
C THR A 216 -4.01 -13.64 -14.81
N GLU A 217 -2.87 -13.46 -15.49
CA GLU A 217 -1.63 -13.20 -14.78
C GLU A 217 -1.84 -12.00 -13.84
N THR A 218 -1.46 -12.15 -12.57
CA THR A 218 -1.84 -11.23 -11.51
C THR A 218 -0.63 -10.91 -10.63
N GLU A 219 -0.43 -9.63 -10.35
CA GLU A 219 0.56 -9.14 -9.38
C GLU A 219 -0.14 -8.61 -8.14
N LEU A 220 0.27 -9.11 -6.98
CA LEU A 220 -0.33 -8.78 -5.69
C LEU A 220 0.70 -8.15 -4.74
N LEU A 221 0.27 -7.19 -3.94
CA LEU A 221 0.95 -6.81 -2.70
C LEU A 221 0.29 -7.51 -1.52
N GLU A 222 1.05 -8.29 -0.78
CA GLU A 222 0.62 -8.93 0.46
C GLU A 222 1.05 -8.12 1.67
N LEU A 223 0.13 -7.94 2.63
CA LEU A 223 0.46 -7.56 4.00
C LEU A 223 -0.02 -8.65 4.96
N THR A 224 0.89 -9.14 5.80
CA THR A 224 0.58 -10.16 6.81
C THR A 224 0.01 -9.55 8.09
N ARG A 225 -0.64 -10.38 8.92
CA ARG A 225 -1.14 -10.05 10.25
C ARG A 225 0.00 -9.58 11.13
N ARG A 226 1.11 -10.31 11.09
CA ARG A 226 2.30 -9.97 11.87
C ARG A 226 2.77 -8.56 11.52
N ASP A 227 2.93 -8.28 10.22
CA ASP A 227 3.35 -6.97 9.75
C ASP A 227 2.36 -5.89 10.17
N LEU A 228 1.06 -6.14 10.00
CA LEU A 228 0.01 -5.20 10.39
C LEU A 228 -0.01 -4.95 11.90
N ASP A 229 0.15 -5.99 12.72
CA ASP A 229 0.20 -5.88 14.18
C ASP A 229 1.41 -5.05 14.65
N GLU A 230 2.57 -5.23 14.01
CA GLU A 230 3.76 -4.40 14.25
C GLU A 230 3.49 -2.93 13.90
N VAL A 231 2.83 -2.65 12.77
CA VAL A 231 2.45 -1.26 12.41
C VAL A 231 1.44 -0.70 13.40
N LYS A 232 0.40 -1.45 13.79
CA LYS A 232 -0.63 -1.00 14.74
C LYS A 232 -0.08 -0.70 16.13
N ALA A 233 0.89 -1.47 16.60
CA ALA A 233 1.55 -1.22 17.88
C ALA A 233 2.22 0.16 17.90
N ARG A 234 2.79 0.59 16.76
CA ARG A 234 3.37 1.93 16.59
C ARG A 234 2.31 2.99 16.26
N TYR A 235 1.25 2.62 15.57
CA TYR A 235 0.21 3.51 15.07
C TYR A 235 -1.20 3.00 15.44
N PRO A 236 -1.65 3.16 16.71
CA PRO A 236 -2.93 2.60 17.17
C PRO A 236 -4.16 3.12 16.41
N ARG A 237 -4.06 4.29 15.77
CA ARG A 237 -5.13 4.86 14.93
C ARG A 237 -5.50 3.96 13.76
N ILE A 238 -4.56 3.18 13.22
CA ILE A 238 -4.81 2.28 12.10
C ILE A 238 -5.90 1.26 12.45
N GLU A 239 -5.95 0.78 13.70
CA GLU A 239 -7.00 -0.11 14.18
C GLU A 239 -8.40 0.50 14.00
N LEU A 240 -8.56 1.81 14.23
CA LEU A 240 -9.84 2.51 14.04
C LEU A 240 -10.23 2.59 12.56
N ILE A 241 -9.26 2.85 11.68
CA ILE A 241 -9.46 2.91 10.23
C ILE A 241 -9.87 1.52 9.72
N LEU A 242 -9.16 0.48 10.13
CA LEU A 242 -9.44 -0.90 9.78
C LEU A 242 -10.83 -1.35 10.28
N LYS A 243 -11.21 -0.97 11.51
CA LYS A 243 -12.54 -1.30 12.06
C LYS A 243 -13.66 -0.68 11.27
N LYS A 244 -13.61 0.64 11.03
CA LYS A 244 -14.60 1.35 10.23
C LYS A 244 -14.73 0.71 8.84
N PHE A 245 -13.59 0.42 8.24
CA PHE A 245 -13.51 -0.23 6.94
C PHE A 245 -14.12 -1.65 6.93
N LEU A 246 -13.85 -2.46 7.96
CA LEU A 246 -14.42 -3.81 8.10
C LEU A 246 -15.94 -3.77 8.25
N GLU A 247 -16.48 -2.82 9.00
CA GLU A 247 -17.92 -2.65 9.18
C GLU A 247 -18.64 -2.35 7.87
N GLU A 248 -18.06 -1.48 7.03
CA GLU A 248 -18.55 -1.19 5.69
C GLU A 248 -18.53 -2.46 4.82
N ARG A 249 -17.41 -3.20 4.79
CA ARG A 249 -17.29 -4.41 3.96
C ARG A 249 -18.19 -5.56 4.40
N LEU A 250 -18.37 -5.77 5.70
CA LEU A 250 -19.28 -6.80 6.20
C LEU A 250 -20.74 -6.52 5.82
N ARG A 251 -21.12 -5.24 5.71
CA ARG A 251 -22.45 -4.84 5.25
C ARG A 251 -22.64 -5.17 3.78
N ASP A 252 -21.72 -4.72 2.93
CA ASP A 252 -21.75 -4.97 1.48
C ASP A 252 -21.74 -6.48 1.16
N THR A 253 -20.99 -7.27 1.95
CA THR A 253 -20.92 -8.72 1.77
C THR A 253 -22.22 -9.41 2.18
N LYS A 254 -22.83 -8.99 3.30
CA LYS A 254 -24.13 -9.54 3.72
C LYS A 254 -25.23 -9.24 2.71
N GLU A 255 -25.25 -8.05 2.12
CA GLU A 255 -26.21 -7.67 1.09
C GLU A 255 -26.07 -8.51 -0.19
N LYS A 256 -24.84 -8.91 -0.54
CA LYS A 256 -24.57 -9.79 -1.69
C LYS A 256 -24.78 -11.29 -1.40
N MET A 257 -24.88 -11.66 -0.12
CA MET A 257 -25.07 -13.05 0.33
C MET A 257 -26.52 -13.37 0.73
N SER A 258 -27.38 -12.35 0.84
CA SER A 258 -28.84 -12.48 0.98
C SER A 258 -29.50 -12.58 -0.39
#